data_AF-A0A0F9RBM2-F1
#
_entry.id   AF-A0A0F9RBM2-F1
#
_cell.length_a   1.000
_cell.length_b   1.000
_cell.length_c   1.000
_cell.angle_alpha   90.00
_cell.angle_beta   90.00
_cell.angle_gamma   90.00
#
_symmetry.space_group_name_H-M   'P 1'
#
loop_
_entity.id
_entity.type
_entity.pdbx_description
1 polymer ?
#
loop_
_entity_poly.entity_id
_entity_poly.type
_entity_poly.pdbx_seq_one_letter_code
_entity_poly.pdbx_strand_id
1 'polypeptide(L)' 'MLKKLIVYYSLTGNTRFIAETLKDPIEADILELKPIKELNADSSSRFIWGGYQSTMKKKPKLMDFDIKPLE' A
#
# COMPACT_ATOMS: atom_id res chain seq x y z
N MET A 1 21.10 -0.19 -15.29
CA MET A 1 19.63 0.03 -15.25
C MET A 1 19.25 0.59 -13.89
N LEU A 2 18.25 1.47 -13.82
CA LEU A 2 17.69 1.92 -12.54
C LEU A 2 16.82 0.81 -11.95
N LYS A 3 17.07 0.45 -10.68
CA LYS A 3 16.12 -0.36 -9.90
C LYS A 3 14.82 0.46 -9.76
N LYS A 4 13.68 -0.16 -10.04
CA LYS A 4 12.35 0.44 -9.95
C LYS A 4 11.59 -0.25 -8.82
N LEU A 5 10.86 0.52 -8.02
CA LEU A 5 10.07 0.00 -6.91
C LEU A 5 8.68 0.63 -6.95
N ILE A 6 7.64 -0.21 -6.99
CA ILE A 6 6.25 0.20 -6.86
C ILE A 6 5.88 0.12 -5.38
N VAL A 7 5.70 1.27 -4.74
CA VAL A 7 5.27 1.35 -3.34
C VAL A 7 3.79 1.70 -3.29
N TYR A 8 2.98 0.88 -2.61
CA TYR A 8 1.54 1.10 -2.57
C TYR A 8 0.90 0.63 -1.25
N TYR A 9 -0.34 1.04 -1.02
CA TYR A 9 -1.21 0.52 0.03
C TYR A 9 -2.50 0.02 -0.63
N SER A 10 -3.10 -1.07 -0.14
CA SER A 10 -4.36 -1.58 -0.65
C SER A 10 -5.29 -2.10 0.44
N LEU A 11 -6.38 -1.36 0.68
CA LEU A 11 -7.40 -1.79 1.64
C LEU A 11 -8.26 -2.96 1.11
N THR A 12 -8.68 -2.90 -0.15
CA THR A 12 -9.61 -3.87 -0.76
C THR A 12 -8.98 -4.68 -1.90
N GLY A 13 -7.67 -4.63 -2.07
CA GLY A 13 -6.93 -5.40 -3.09
C GLY A 13 -6.87 -4.81 -4.50
N ASN A 14 -7.68 -3.81 -4.83
CA ASN A 14 -7.68 -3.21 -6.19
C ASN A 14 -6.33 -2.58 -6.56
N THR A 15 -5.70 -1.87 -5.61
CA THR A 15 -4.37 -1.28 -5.84
C THR A 15 -3.27 -2.34 -5.92
N ARG A 16 -3.38 -3.43 -5.14
CA ARG A 16 -2.49 -4.59 -5.26
C ARG A 16 -2.56 -5.18 -6.67
N PHE A 17 -3.76 -5.40 -7.19
CA PHE A 17 -3.97 -5.90 -8.54
C PHE A 17 -3.28 -5.01 -9.60
N ILE A 18 -3.40 -3.68 -9.49
CA ILE A 18 -2.71 -2.74 -10.39
C ILE A 18 -1.19 -2.86 -10.25
N ALA A 19 -0.66 -2.89 -9.02
CA ALA A 19 0.78 -2.97 -8.78
C ALA A 19 1.39 -4.28 -9.33
N GLU A 20 0.72 -5.41 -9.11
CA GLU A 20 1.12 -6.71 -9.65
C GLU A 20 1.07 -6.73 -11.19
N THR A 21 0.05 -6.11 -11.79
CA THR A 21 -0.08 -6.00 -13.25
C THR A 21 1.04 -5.16 -13.86
N LEU A 22 1.50 -4.12 -13.17
CA LEU A 22 2.57 -3.24 -13.65
C LEU A 22 3.96 -3.83 -13.44
N LYS A 23 4.16 -4.67 -12.42
CA LYS A 23 5.46 -5.21 -11.98
C LYS A 23 6.35 -5.68 -13.13
N ASP A 24 5.84 -6.59 -13.96
CA ASP A 24 6.63 -7.24 -15.00
C ASP A 24 6.88 -6.33 -16.22
N PRO A 25 5.86 -5.64 -16.79
CA PRO A 25 6.07 -4.72 -17.92
C PRO A 25 7.09 -3.62 -17.65
N ILE A 26 7.21 -3.17 -16.39
CA ILE A 26 8.16 -2.14 -16.01
C ILE A 26 9.35 -2.69 -15.24
N GLU A 27 9.57 -4.01 -15.17
CA GLU A 27 10.69 -4.63 -14.45
C GLU A 27 10.96 -3.96 -13.09
N ALA A 28 9.94 -3.93 -12.23
CA ALA A 28 10.02 -3.31 -10.91
C ALA A 28 9.80 -4.33 -9.80
N ASP A 29 10.36 -4.06 -8.63
CA ASP A 29 9.98 -4.70 -7.40
C ASP A 29 8.68 -4.08 -6.86
N ILE A 30 8.00 -4.78 -5.94
CA ILE A 30 6.77 -4.29 -5.29
C ILE A 30 6.97 -4.25 -3.78
N LEU A 31 6.54 -3.15 -3.16
CA LEU A 31 6.46 -3.00 -1.71
C LEU A 31 5.05 -2.59 -1.32
N GLU A 32 4.33 -3.50 -0.67
CA GLU A 32 3.04 -3.21 -0.07
C GLU A 32 3.22 -2.67 1.36
N LEU A 33 2.72 -1.47 1.61
CA LEU A 33 2.69 -0.87 2.94
C LEU A 33 1.54 -1.50 3.74
N LYS A 34 1.86 -2.12 4.88
CA LYS A 34 0.87 -2.72 5.78
C LYS A 34 0.85 -2.00 7.13
N PRO A 35 -0.22 -1.28 7.49
CA PRO A 35 -0.44 -0.77 8.82
C PRO A 35 -0.43 -1.89 9.88
N ILE A 36 0.11 -1.63 11.06
CA ILE A 36 -0.01 -2.54 12.21
C ILE A 36 -1.49 -2.71 12.60
N LYS A 37 -2.29 -1.65 12.47
CA LYS A 37 -3.72 -1.65 12.71
C LYS A 37 -4.46 -1.22 11.45
N GLU A 38 -5.00 -2.21 10.75
CA GLU A 38 -5.73 -2.04 9.49
C GLU A 38 -7.18 -1.59 9.73
N LEU A 39 -7.75 -0.90 8.74
CA LEU A 39 -9.19 -0.67 8.68
C LEU A 39 -9.92 -1.96 8.30
N ASN A 40 -11.14 -2.17 8.81
CA ASN A 40 -11.94 -3.31 8.37
C ASN A 40 -12.42 -3.06 6.92
N ALA A 41 -11.84 -3.79 5.97
CA ALA A 41 -12.12 -3.69 4.54
C ALA A 41 -13.55 -4.10 4.15
N ASP A 42 -14.22 -4.92 4.95
CA ASP A 42 -15.59 -5.38 4.68
C ASP A 42 -16.65 -4.43 5.26
N SER A 43 -16.24 -3.49 6.10
CA SER A 43 -17.16 -2.55 6.73
C SER A 43 -17.75 -1.57 5.71
N SER A 44 -19.04 -1.25 5.84
CA SER A 44 -19.73 -0.25 5.01
C SER A 44 -19.19 1.17 5.22
N SER A 45 -18.57 1.44 6.38
CA SER A 45 -17.99 2.74 6.74
C SER A 45 -16.51 2.90 6.37
N ARG A 46 -15.88 1.90 5.73
CA ARG A 46 -14.43 1.88 5.43
C ARG A 46 -13.92 3.13 4.72
N PHE A 47 -14.66 3.63 3.73
CA PHE A 47 -14.24 4.81 2.95
C PHE A 47 -14.47 6.12 3.72
N ILE A 48 -15.44 6.16 4.63
CA ILE A 48 -15.67 7.31 5.51
C ILE A 48 -14.51 7.42 6.49
N TRP A 49 -14.16 6.31 7.17
CA TRP A 49 -13.04 6.29 8.10
C TRP A 49 -11.71 6.51 7.40
N GLY A 50 -11.47 5.85 6.26
CA GLY A 50 -10.25 6.02 5.47
C GLY A 50 -10.08 7.47 4.97
N GLY A 51 -11.15 8.06 4.43
CA GLY A 51 -11.16 9.47 4.00
C GLY A 51 -10.85 10.42 5.16
N TYR A 52 -11.50 10.21 6.32
CA TYR A 52 -11.22 11.01 7.52
C TYR A 52 -9.76 10.90 7.98
N GLN A 53 -9.18 9.68 8.03
CA GLN A 53 -7.79 9.47 8.43
C GLN A 53 -6.81 10.16 7.48
N SER A 54 -7.08 10.13 6.17
CA SER A 54 -6.28 10.79 5.13
C SER A 54 -6.31 12.32 5.29
N THR A 55 -7.50 12.91 5.41
CA THR A 55 -7.68 14.36 5.61
C THR A 55 -6.98 14.84 6.89
N MET A 56 -7.03 14.04 7.95
CA MET A 56 -6.35 14.32 9.22
C MET A 56 -4.85 14.04 9.19
N LYS A 57 -4.29 13.65 8.03
CA LYS A 57 -2.86 13.33 7.82
C LYS A 57 -2.32 12.35 8.86
N LYS A 58 -3.14 11.40 9.30
CA LYS A 58 -2.71 10.38 10.25
C LYS A 58 -1.60 9.55 9.62
N LYS A 59 -0.53 9.31 10.39
CA LYS A 59 0.59 8.46 10.00
C LYS A 59 0.50 7.15 10.77
N PRO A 60 -0.14 6.10 10.23
CA PRO A 60 -0.21 4.82 10.90
C PRO A 60 1.21 4.24 11.03
N LYS A 61 1.45 3.50 12.13
CA LYS A 61 2.64 2.66 12.21
C LYS A 61 2.51 1.53 11.19
N LEU A 62 3.58 1.27 10.46
CA LEU A 62 3.66 0.19 9.49
C LEU A 62 4.34 -1.02 10.10
N MET A 63 4.04 -2.19 9.55
CA MET A 63 4.86 -3.39 9.69
C MET A 63 6.20 -3.17 9.00
N ASP A 64 7.17 -4.03 9.33
CA ASP A 64 8.48 -4.02 8.68
C ASP A 64 8.36 -4.28 7.18
N PHE A 65 9.30 -3.73 6.40
CA PHE A 65 9.28 -3.88 4.95
C PHE A 65 9.93 -5.19 4.54
N ASP A 66 9.27 -5.91 3.63
CA ASP A 66 9.78 -7.15 3.05
C ASP A 66 10.95 -6.90 2.07
N ILE A 67 11.14 -5.65 1.67
CA ILE A 67 12.22 -5.18 0.79
C ILE A 67 12.92 -4.00 1.46
N LYS A 68 14.24 -3.94 1.35
CA LYS A 68 15.03 -2.80 1.78
C LYS A 68 15.11 -1.74 0.67
N PRO A 69 14.37 -0.62 0.74
CA PRO A 69 14.19 0.26 -0.42
C PRO A 69 15.43 1.11 -0.75
N LEU A 70 16.40 1.16 0.16
CA LEU A 70 17.62 1.95 0.04
C LEU A 70 18.86 1.12 -0.35
N GLU A 71 18.71 -0.20 -0.50
CA GLU A 71 19.77 -1.14 -0.91
C GLU A 71 19.55 -1.63 -2.36
#